data_AF-A0A317SPS8-F1
#
_entry.id   AF-A0A317SPS8-F1
#
_cell.length_a   1.000
_cell.length_b   1.000
_cell.length_c   1.000
_cell.angle_alpha   90.00
_cell.angle_beta   90.00
_cell.angle_gamma   90.00
#
_symmetry.space_group_name_H-M   'P 1'
#
loop_
_entity.id
_entity.type
_entity.pdbx_description
1 polymer ?
#
loop_
_entity_poly.entity_id
_entity_poly.type
_entity_poly.pdbx_seq_one_letter_code
_entity_poly.pdbx_strand_id
1 'polypeptide(L)' 'ASDRPDFIVCMFDRHVKAPISVIIKQNTFESVFSLTSTIEYQKQGLPHTHPLSILAKQIDILEDIDCIV' A
#
# COMPACT_ATOMS: atom_id res chain seq x y z
N ALA A 1 20.17 -18.14 13.26
CA ALA A 1 19.90 -16.71 13.48
C ALA A 1 19.30 -16.05 12.23
N SER A 2 18.34 -16.70 11.56
CA SER A 2 17.85 -16.30 10.22
C SER A 2 16.36 -15.91 10.19
N ASP A 3 15.65 -15.99 11.32
CA ASP A 3 14.17 -15.97 11.37
C ASP A 3 13.56 -14.59 11.69
N ARG A 4 14.34 -13.50 11.65
CA ARG A 4 13.89 -12.15 12.06
C ARG A 4 13.41 -11.19 10.96
N PRO A 5 13.86 -11.25 9.69
CA PRO A 5 13.37 -10.33 8.66
C PRO A 5 11.85 -10.47 8.50
N ASP A 6 11.36 -11.71 8.42
CA ASP A 6 9.95 -12.01 8.17
C ASP A 6 9.04 -11.49 9.29
N PHE A 7 9.45 -11.64 10.55
CA PHE A 7 8.68 -11.10 11.67
C PHE A 7 8.60 -9.57 11.64
N ILE A 8 9.71 -8.91 11.31
CA ILE A 8 9.78 -7.45 11.20
C ILE A 8 8.88 -6.97 10.04
N VAL A 9 8.92 -7.64 8.88
CA VAL A 9 8.03 -7.33 7.75
C VAL A 9 6.57 -7.55 8.11
N CYS A 10 6.21 -8.66 8.74
CA CYS A 10 4.82 -8.93 9.13
C CYS A 10 4.27 -7.90 10.13
N MET A 11 5.10 -7.48 11.09
CA MET A 11 4.74 -6.42 12.03
C MET A 11 4.59 -5.08 11.31
N PHE A 12 5.56 -4.74 10.47
CA PHE A 12 5.53 -3.51 9.67
C PHE A 12 4.30 -3.45 8.77
N ASP A 13 3.97 -4.52 8.05
CA ASP A 13 2.76 -4.65 7.23
C ASP A 13 1.48 -4.38 8.04
N ARG A 14 1.38 -4.95 9.25
CA ARG A 14 0.25 -4.68 10.14
C ARG A 14 0.18 -3.20 10.54
N HIS A 15 1.32 -2.59 10.84
CA HIS A 15 1.41 -1.17 11.18
C HIS A 15 1.09 -0.25 9.99
N VAL A 16 1.36 -0.68 8.75
CA VAL A 16 1.03 0.05 7.52
C VAL A 16 -0.45 -0.09 7.16
N LYS A 17 -1.04 -1.27 7.33
CA LYS A 17 -2.47 -1.51 7.07
C LYS A 17 -3.39 -0.73 8.00
N ALA A 18 -2.98 -0.47 9.23
CA ALA A 18 -3.75 0.32 10.19
C ALA A 18 -4.07 1.75 9.68
N PRO A 19 -3.10 2.63 9.37
CA PRO A 19 -3.38 3.97 8.86
C PRO A 19 -4.05 3.95 7.49
N ILE A 20 -3.68 3.01 6.60
CA ILE A 20 -4.37 2.80 5.33
C ILE A 20 -5.87 2.57 5.53
N SER A 21 -6.25 1.70 6.47
CA SER A 21 -7.65 1.41 6.75
C SER A 21 -8.40 2.64 7.28
N VAL A 22 -7.72 3.50 8.03
CA VAL A 22 -8.27 4.77 8.54
C VAL A 22 -8.50 5.74 7.39
N ILE A 23 -7.52 5.91 6.50
CA ILE A 23 -7.60 6.76 5.31
C ILE A 23 -8.79 6.38 4.43
N ILE A 24 -8.98 5.06 4.18
CA ILE A 24 -10.11 4.54 3.40
C ILE A 24 -11.43 4.84 4.11
N LYS A 25 -11.53 4.53 5.41
CA LYS A 25 -12.76 4.73 6.19
C LYS A 25 -13.14 6.20 6.36
N GLN A 26 -12.16 7.09 6.47
CA GLN A 26 -12.37 8.53 6.58
C GLN A 26 -12.61 9.21 5.24
N ASN A 27 -12.60 8.43 4.13
CA ASN A 27 -12.77 8.94 2.77
C ASN A 27 -11.80 10.09 2.46
N THR A 28 -10.58 10.05 3.02
CA THR A 28 -9.62 11.17 2.98
C THR A 28 -9.17 11.50 1.56
N PHE A 29 -9.11 10.48 0.68
CA PHE A 29 -8.78 10.63 -0.74
C PHE A 29 -10.01 10.49 -1.65
N GLU A 30 -11.22 10.73 -1.13
CA GLU A 30 -12.48 10.39 -1.81
C GLU A 30 -12.58 8.88 -2.12
N SER A 31 -13.38 8.51 -3.14
CA SER A 31 -13.62 7.13 -3.52
C SER A 31 -12.35 6.46 -4.04
N VAL A 32 -11.76 5.58 -3.23
CA VAL A 32 -10.64 4.72 -3.61
C VAL A 32 -11.19 3.47 -4.32
N PHE A 33 -10.80 3.26 -5.58
CA PHE A 33 -11.18 2.09 -6.37
C PHE A 33 -10.32 0.88 -6.03
N SER A 34 -9.00 1.08 -5.96
CA SER A 34 -8.04 0.03 -5.64
C SER A 34 -6.85 0.59 -4.85
N LEU A 35 -6.26 -0.26 -4.01
CA LEU A 35 -5.07 0.04 -3.26
C LEU A 35 -4.12 -1.16 -3.33
N THR A 36 -2.88 -0.90 -3.72
CA THR A 36 -1.78 -1.86 -3.65
C THR A 36 -0.63 -1.26 -2.85
N SER A 37 0.19 -2.12 -2.24
CA SER A 37 1.36 -1.69 -1.49
C SER A 37 2.47 -2.73 -1.56
N THR A 38 3.69 -2.28 -1.81
CA THR A 38 4.89 -3.11 -1.76
C THR A 38 5.74 -2.70 -0.56
N ILE A 39 6.27 -3.69 0.17
CA ILE A 39 7.22 -3.49 1.26
C ILE A 39 8.62 -3.82 0.75
N GLU A 40 9.53 -2.87 0.88
CA GLU A 40 10.93 -3.02 0.46
C GLU A 40 11.88 -2.67 1.59
N TYR A 41 13.09 -3.21 1.53
CA TYR A 41 14.15 -2.87 2.47
C TYR A 41 15.03 -1.75 1.90
N GLN A 42 15.18 -0.68 2.66
CA GLN A 42 16.12 0.38 2.34
C GLN A 42 17.57 -0.14 2.40
N LYS A 43 18.51 0.59 1.80
CA LYS A 43 19.97 0.28 1.89
C LYS A 43 20.47 0.12 3.33
N GLN A 44 19.78 0.71 4.31
CA GLN A 44 20.08 0.61 5.74
C GLN A 44 19.32 -0.52 6.47
N GLY A 45 18.61 -1.39 5.74
CA GLY A 45 17.92 -2.57 6.30
C GLY A 45 16.60 -2.28 7.00
N LEU A 46 16.06 -1.07 6.89
CA LEU A 46 14.73 -0.73 7.42
C LEU A 46 13.65 -1.01 6.37
N PRO A 47 12.52 -1.63 6.75
CA PRO A 47 11.39 -1.78 5.85
C PRO A 47 10.73 -0.42 5.61
N HIS A 48 10.31 -0.18 4.38
CA HIS A 48 9.47 0.94 3.99
C HIS A 48 8.39 0.45 3.03
N THR A 49 7.30 1.20 2.90
CA THR A 49 6.16 0.83 2.05
C THR A 49 5.96 1.86 0.96
N HIS A 50 5.62 1.38 -0.23
CA HIS A 50 5.16 2.18 -1.36
C HIS A 50 3.67 1.92 -1.60
N PRO A 51 2.75 2.69 -0.98
CA PRO A 51 1.33 2.56 -1.21
C PRO A 51 0.93 3.31 -2.49
N LEU A 52 0.20 2.62 -3.37
CA LEU A 52 -0.40 3.19 -4.57
C LEU A 52 -1.91 3.05 -4.47
N SER A 53 -2.62 4.18 -4.54
CA SER A 53 -4.08 4.23 -4.55
C SER A 53 -4.56 4.69 -5.91
N ILE A 54 -5.56 3.99 -6.47
CA ILE A 54 -6.27 4.43 -7.67
C ILE A 54 -7.62 4.99 -7.23
N LEU A 55 -7.89 6.25 -7.58
CA LEU A 55 -9.12 6.95 -7.21
C LEU A 55 -10.18 6.72 -8.29
N ALA A 56 -11.42 6.45 -7.90
CA ALA A 56 -12.51 6.14 -8.81
C ALA A 56 -12.84 7.28 -9.79
N LYS A 57 -12.49 8.52 -9.44
CA LYS A 57 -12.64 9.69 -10.33
C LYS A 57 -11.65 9.71 -11.50
N GLN A 58 -10.60 8.90 -11.44
CA GLN A 58 -9.54 8.83 -12.46
C GLN A 58 -9.65 7.60 -13.35
N ILE A 59 -10.66 6.75 -13.15
CA ILE A 59 -10.92 5.58 -14.00
C ILE A 59 -12.27 5.81 -14.67
N ASP A 60 -12.25 6.09 -15.97
CA ASP A 60 -13.47 6.17 -16.77
C ASP A 60 -13.76 4.81 -17.46
N ILE A 61 -12.73 3.99 -17.70
CA ILE A 61 -12.84 2.67 -18.35
C ILE A 61 -11.89 1.63 -17.72
N LEU A 62 -12.30 0.35 -17.77
CA LEU A 62 -11.51 -0.78 -17.24
C LEU A 62 -10.12 -0.89 -17.91
N GLU A 63 -9.97 -0.40 -19.14
CA GLU A 63 -8.73 -0.37 -19.92
C GLU A 63 -7.68 0.62 -19.37
N ASP A 64 -8.10 1.63 -18.60
CA ASP A 64 -7.17 2.60 -17.98
C ASP A 64 -6.31 1.95 -16.89
N ILE A 65 -6.79 0.85 -16.30
CA ILE A 65 -6.10 0.14 -15.22
C ILE A 65 -4.84 -0.55 -15.75
N ASP A 66 -4.90 -1.10 -16.97
CA ASP A 66 -3.76 -1.79 -17.60
C ASP A 66 -2.68 -0.82 -18.08
N CYS A 67 -2.96 0.48 -18.19
CA CYS A 67 -1.99 1.52 -18.56
C CYS A 67 -1.16 2.04 -17.37
N ILE A 68 -1.49 1.65 -16.13
CA ILE A 68 -0.88 2.17 -14.90
C ILE A 68 0.30 1.30 -14.41
N VAL A 69 0.55 0.14 -15.05
CA VAL A 69 1.59 -0.84 -14.66
C VAL A 69 2.77 -0.84 -15.63
#